data_AF-A0A7K4YP10-F1
#
_entry.id   AF-A0A7K4YP10-F1
#
_cell.length_a   1.000
_cell.length_b   1.000
_cell.length_c   1.000
_cell.angle_alpha   90.00
_cell.angle_beta   90.00
_cell.angle_gamma   90.00
#
_symmetry.space_group_name_H-M   'P 1'
#
loop_
_entity.id
_entity.type
_entity.pdbx_description
1 polymer ?
#
loop_
_entity_poly.entity_id
_entity_poly.type
_entity_poly.pdbx_seq_one_letter_code
_entity_poly.pdbx_strand_id
1 'polypeptide(L)'
;CVQGGTTAIPGAFGCGKTVISQSLSKYSNSDVIVYVGCGERGNEMSEVLRDFPELTMEVDGRTETIMKRTTLVANTSNMPVAAREASIYTGGWARRARSGGHGHLGDSVGTCEPAWARVSGHGHGPVSPRPKVFWGLDKKLAQRKHFPSVNWLISYSRYLRALEPHYEGRHPEFPALRRRAREILQEEEELAEIVQLVGK
;
A
#
# COMPACT_ATOMS: atom_id res chain seq x y z
N CYS A 1 6.82 4.86 -0.56
CA CYS A 1 6.02 5.35 -1.70
C CYS A 1 6.15 6.87 -1.75
N VAL A 2 5.59 7.54 -2.76
CA VAL A 2 5.52 9.01 -2.86
C VAL A 2 4.09 9.40 -3.18
N GLN A 3 3.69 10.61 -2.79
CA GLN A 3 2.36 11.13 -3.10
C GLN A 3 2.13 11.17 -4.63
N GLY A 4 1.04 10.54 -5.09
CA GLY A 4 0.74 10.31 -6.50
C GLY A 4 1.48 9.12 -7.12
N GLY A 5 2.14 8.31 -6.30
CA GLY A 5 2.81 7.12 -6.75
C GLY A 5 1.89 5.91 -6.87
N THR A 6 2.24 4.99 -7.76
CA THR A 6 1.64 3.64 -7.79
C THR A 6 2.44 2.65 -6.94
N THR A 7 1.75 2.00 -6.00
CA THR A 7 2.32 0.98 -5.11
C THR A 7 1.49 -0.30 -5.15
N ALA A 8 2.19 -1.44 -5.21
CA ALA A 8 1.62 -2.77 -5.20
C ALA A 8 2.00 -3.51 -3.92
N ILE A 9 1.02 -4.14 -3.26
CA ILE A 9 1.23 -4.97 -2.07
C ILE A 9 0.69 -6.38 -2.35
N PRO A 10 1.45 -7.25 -3.01
CA PRO A 10 1.08 -8.66 -3.14
C PRO A 10 1.43 -9.44 -1.87
N GLY A 11 0.67 -10.49 -1.61
CA GLY A 11 0.92 -11.38 -0.48
C GLY A 11 -0.13 -12.47 -0.38
N ALA A 12 0.23 -13.59 0.25
CA ALA A 12 -0.73 -14.65 0.53
C ALA A 12 -1.80 -14.20 1.53
N PHE A 13 -2.88 -14.98 1.66
CA PHE A 13 -3.89 -14.76 2.68
C PHE A 13 -3.25 -14.78 4.09
N GLY A 14 -3.67 -13.86 4.97
CA GLY A 14 -3.14 -13.76 6.34
C GLY A 14 -1.74 -13.14 6.49
N CYS A 15 -1.13 -12.62 5.42
CA CYS A 15 0.19 -11.95 5.50
C CYS A 15 0.13 -10.47 5.93
N GLY A 16 -1.06 -9.96 6.32
CA GLY A 16 -1.23 -8.58 6.79
C GLY A 16 -1.56 -7.53 5.71
N LYS A 17 -2.02 -7.92 4.52
CA LYS A 17 -2.43 -6.98 3.46
C LYS A 17 -3.47 -5.95 3.93
N THR A 18 -4.54 -6.44 4.56
CA THR A 18 -5.65 -5.63 5.06
C THR A 18 -5.18 -4.71 6.19
N VAL A 19 -4.36 -5.24 7.11
CA VAL A 19 -3.75 -4.46 8.20
C VAL A 19 -2.90 -3.30 7.68
N ILE A 20 -2.07 -3.54 6.66
CA ILE A 20 -1.25 -2.47 6.03
C ILE A 20 -2.15 -1.45 5.35
N SER A 21 -3.20 -1.89 4.65
CA SER A 21 -4.14 -0.99 3.95
C SER A 21 -4.94 -0.11 4.90
N GLN A 22 -5.38 -0.68 6.03
CA GLN A 22 -6.01 0.07 7.11
C GLN A 22 -5.04 1.04 7.78
N SER A 23 -3.80 0.61 8.06
CA SER A 23 -2.77 1.48 8.67
C SER A 23 -2.43 2.65 7.75
N LEU A 24 -2.32 2.41 6.45
CA LEU A 24 -2.13 3.47 5.46
C LEU A 24 -3.33 4.42 5.43
N SER A 25 -4.56 3.90 5.59
CA SER A 25 -5.75 4.75 5.65
C SER A 25 -5.79 5.64 6.91
N LYS A 26 -5.17 5.19 8.01
CA LYS A 26 -5.08 5.96 9.26
C LYS A 26 -3.97 7.01 9.18
N TYR A 27 -2.75 6.58 8.87
CA TYR A 27 -1.54 7.39 9.04
C TYR A 27 -1.05 8.06 7.74
N SER A 28 -1.79 7.95 6.64
CA SER A 28 -1.46 8.72 5.44
C SER A 28 -1.75 10.20 5.65
N ASN A 29 -0.83 11.01 5.12
CA ASN A 29 -0.93 12.46 5.00
C ASN A 29 -1.84 12.90 3.84
N SER A 30 -2.71 12.03 3.35
CA SER A 30 -3.65 12.32 2.25
C SER A 30 -4.91 12.98 2.79
N ASP A 31 -5.39 14.02 2.08
CA ASP A 31 -6.59 14.77 2.47
C ASP A 31 -7.86 13.92 2.36
N VAL A 32 -7.92 13.06 1.33
CA VAL A 32 -9.07 12.20 1.03
C VAL A 32 -8.58 10.78 0.77
N ILE A 33 -9.34 9.81 1.26
CA ILE A 33 -9.05 8.39 1.11
C ILE A 33 -10.21 7.73 0.38
N VAL A 34 -9.90 6.91 -0.62
CA VAL A 34 -10.88 6.06 -1.28
C VAL A 34 -10.46 4.62 -1.11
N TYR A 35 -11.18 3.89 -0.27
CA TYR A 35 -10.94 2.49 -0.01
C TYR A 35 -11.90 1.66 -0.85
N VAL A 36 -11.35 0.82 -1.74
CA VAL A 36 -12.12 -0.10 -2.58
C VAL A 36 -11.80 -1.52 -2.14
N GLY A 37 -12.74 -2.18 -1.48
CA GLY A 37 -12.66 -3.61 -1.24
C GLY A 37 -13.24 -4.35 -2.44
N CYS A 38 -12.40 -5.02 -3.23
CA CYS A 38 -12.82 -5.75 -4.42
C CYS A 38 -12.58 -7.26 -4.21
N GLY A 39 -13.65 -8.04 -4.04
CA GLY A 39 -13.55 -9.47 -3.80
C GLY A 39 -13.06 -9.84 -2.39
N GLU A 40 -13.03 -8.87 -1.47
CA GLU A 40 -12.59 -9.10 -0.10
C GLU A 40 -13.61 -9.97 0.67
N ARG A 41 -13.14 -10.68 1.70
CA ARG A 41 -14.04 -11.45 2.56
C ARG A 41 -14.98 -10.52 3.32
N GLY A 42 -16.24 -10.91 3.48
CA GLY A 42 -17.25 -10.10 4.16
C GLY A 42 -16.84 -9.68 5.57
N ASN A 43 -16.13 -10.55 6.30
CA ASN A 43 -15.63 -10.24 7.64
C ASN A 43 -14.58 -9.12 7.64
N GLU A 44 -13.69 -9.08 6.63
CA GLU A 44 -12.69 -8.01 6.50
C GLU A 44 -13.33 -6.66 6.19
N MET A 45 -14.37 -6.67 5.35
CA MET A 45 -15.16 -5.46 5.07
C MET A 45 -15.98 -4.99 6.27
N SER A 46 -16.51 -5.92 7.06
CA SER A 46 -17.24 -5.62 8.30
C SER A 46 -16.32 -5.00 9.35
N GLU A 47 -15.10 -5.52 9.50
CA GLU A 47 -14.07 -4.97 10.37
C GLU A 47 -13.70 -3.53 9.97
N VAL A 48 -13.49 -3.28 8.67
CA VAL A 48 -13.28 -1.92 8.15
C VAL A 48 -14.44 -0.99 8.49
N LEU A 49 -15.68 -1.42 8.31
CA LEU A 49 -16.88 -0.63 8.60
C LEU A 49 -17.07 -0.32 10.08
N ARG A 50 -16.66 -1.23 10.96
CA ARG A 50 -16.72 -1.04 12.41
C ARG A 50 -15.59 -0.15 12.91
N ASP A 51 -14.37 -0.39 12.44
CA ASP A 51 -13.18 0.25 12.99
C ASP A 51 -13.00 1.68 12.42
N PHE A 52 -13.37 1.94 11.15
CA PHE A 52 -13.15 3.25 10.52
C PHE A 52 -13.87 4.43 11.22
N PRO A 53 -15.11 4.28 11.70
CA PRO A 53 -15.77 5.30 12.51
C PRO A 53 -15.10 5.59 13.85
N GLU A 54 -14.48 4.59 14.49
CA GLU A 54 -13.82 4.72 15.80
C GLU A 54 -12.44 5.38 15.70
N LEU A 55 -11.84 5.34 14.51
CA LEU A 55 -10.52 5.87 14.27
C LEU A 55 -10.56 7.38 14.08
N THR A 56 -9.84 8.06 14.96
CA THR A 56 -9.72 9.52 15.01
C THR A 56 -8.31 9.98 14.65
N MET A 57 -8.22 11.19 14.15
CA MET A 57 -6.97 11.88 13.87
C MET A 57 -7.10 13.35 14.22
N GLU A 58 -5.99 13.98 14.56
CA GLU A 58 -5.91 15.43 14.77
C GLU A 58 -5.71 16.13 13.43
N VAL A 59 -6.70 16.91 13.00
CA VAL A 59 -6.61 17.82 11.85
C VAL A 59 -6.84 19.23 12.36
N ASP A 60 -5.87 20.11 12.19
CA ASP A 60 -5.95 21.51 12.61
C ASP A 60 -6.35 21.71 14.10
N GLY A 61 -5.86 20.82 14.97
CA GLY A 61 -6.14 20.82 16.40
C GLY A 61 -7.54 20.36 16.79
N ARG A 62 -8.25 19.70 15.86
CA ARG A 62 -9.54 19.05 16.12
C ARG A 62 -9.43 17.55 15.87
N THR A 63 -9.93 16.79 16.82
CA THR A 63 -10.11 15.34 16.68
C THR A 63 -11.27 15.07 15.71
N GLU A 64 -10.97 14.60 14.51
CA GLU A 64 -11.97 14.17 13.52
C GLU A 64 -11.86 12.68 13.22
N THR A 65 -12.99 12.04 12.89
CA THR A 65 -13.00 10.64 12.47
C THR A 65 -12.52 10.49 11.04
N ILE A 66 -11.73 9.45 10.76
CA ILE A 66 -11.22 9.18 9.41
C ILE A 66 -12.36 8.90 8.41
N MET A 67 -13.54 8.52 8.90
CA MET A 67 -14.71 8.25 8.08
C MET A 67 -15.20 9.49 7.32
N LYS A 68 -14.98 10.70 7.86
CA LYS A 68 -15.33 11.96 7.15
C LYS A 68 -14.55 12.11 5.84
N ARG A 69 -13.25 11.78 5.86
CA ARG A 69 -12.36 11.87 4.68
C ARG A 69 -12.33 10.61 3.80
N THR A 70 -12.99 9.53 4.23
CA THR A 70 -12.93 8.24 3.53
C THR A 70 -14.21 7.95 2.74
N THR A 71 -14.08 7.60 1.47
CA THR A 71 -15.14 6.91 0.71
C THR A 71 -14.84 5.43 0.68
N LEU A 72 -15.81 4.62 1.10
CA LEU A 72 -15.73 3.16 1.00
C LEU A 72 -16.54 2.65 -0.20
N VAL A 73 -15.92 1.83 -1.03
CA VAL A 73 -16.60 1.02 -2.05
C VAL A 73 -16.43 -0.44 -1.64
N ALA A 74 -17.51 -1.07 -1.20
CA ALA A 74 -17.50 -2.43 -0.70
C ALA A 74 -18.05 -3.40 -1.75
N ASN A 75 -17.18 -4.27 -2.27
CA ASN A 75 -17.55 -5.42 -3.08
C ASN A 75 -16.99 -6.69 -2.44
N THR A 76 -17.85 -7.49 -1.83
CA THR A 76 -17.44 -8.72 -1.15
C THR A 76 -17.26 -9.86 -2.15
N SER A 77 -16.51 -10.89 -1.76
CA SER A 77 -16.28 -12.08 -2.58
C SER A 77 -17.57 -12.78 -3.06
N ASN A 78 -18.68 -12.62 -2.33
CA ASN A 78 -19.99 -13.18 -2.66
C ASN A 78 -20.80 -12.34 -3.67
N MET A 79 -20.29 -11.18 -4.09
CA MET A 79 -20.95 -10.34 -5.10
C MET A 79 -20.61 -10.78 -6.53
N PRO A 80 -21.44 -10.43 -7.53
CA PRO A 80 -21.21 -10.80 -8.93
C PRO A 80 -19.84 -10.37 -9.45
N VAL A 81 -19.25 -11.18 -10.33
CA VAL A 81 -17.93 -10.87 -10.94
C VAL A 81 -17.94 -9.53 -11.66
N ALA A 82 -19.03 -9.18 -12.36
CA ALA A 82 -19.18 -7.87 -13.00
C ALA A 82 -19.08 -6.70 -12.01
N ALA A 83 -19.56 -6.89 -10.77
CA ALA A 83 -19.49 -5.87 -9.73
C ALA A 83 -18.06 -5.68 -9.20
N ARG A 84 -17.17 -6.69 -9.31
CA ARG A 84 -15.76 -6.56 -8.93
C ARG A 84 -15.05 -5.56 -9.83
N GLU A 85 -15.17 -5.72 -11.15
CA GLU A 85 -14.60 -4.75 -12.09
C GLU A 85 -15.21 -3.37 -11.94
N ALA A 86 -16.54 -3.29 -11.85
CA ALA A 86 -17.25 -2.03 -11.66
C ALA A 86 -16.82 -1.31 -10.37
N SER A 87 -16.56 -2.03 -9.26
CA SER A 87 -16.15 -1.43 -7.99
C SER A 87 -14.84 -0.64 -8.10
N ILE A 88 -13.90 -1.12 -8.92
CA ILE A 88 -12.62 -0.45 -9.15
C ILE A 88 -12.83 0.84 -9.93
N TYR A 89 -13.65 0.81 -10.99
CA TYR A 89 -13.99 2.00 -11.77
C TYR A 89 -14.76 3.03 -10.92
N THR A 90 -15.70 2.58 -10.10
CA THR A 90 -16.45 3.41 -9.16
C THR A 90 -15.51 4.10 -8.16
N GLY A 91 -14.50 3.38 -7.65
CA GLY A 91 -13.48 3.98 -6.78
C GLY A 91 -12.66 5.06 -7.49
N GLY A 92 -12.25 4.83 -8.74
CA GLY A 92 -11.57 5.84 -9.55
C GLY A 92 -12.43 7.10 -9.78
N TRP A 93 -13.72 6.91 -10.06
CA TRP A 93 -14.66 8.01 -10.22
C TRP A 93 -14.91 8.76 -8.90
N ALA A 94 -15.11 8.05 -7.79
CA ALA A 94 -15.31 8.64 -6.47
C ALA A 94 -14.11 9.49 -6.03
N ARG A 95 -12.89 9.05 -6.35
CA ARG A 95 -11.67 9.85 -6.14
C ARG A 95 -11.74 11.16 -6.89
N ARG A 96 -12.05 11.13 -8.19
CA ARG A 96 -12.15 12.34 -9.02
C ARG A 96 -13.22 13.31 -8.52
N ALA A 97 -14.37 12.79 -8.10
CA ALA A 97 -15.47 13.58 -7.55
C ALA A 97 -15.08 14.27 -6.24
N ARG A 98 -14.45 13.54 -5.31
CA ARG A 98 -14.02 14.09 -4.01
C ARG A 98 -12.85 15.07 -4.12
N SER A 99 -11.93 14.86 -5.05
CA SER A 99 -10.81 15.79 -5.29
C SER A 99 -11.22 17.07 -6.03
N GLY A 100 -12.52 17.26 -6.33
CA GLY A 100 -13.04 18.48 -6.95
C GLY A 100 -12.39 18.82 -8.29
N GLY A 101 -11.98 17.81 -9.07
CA GLY A 101 -11.29 18.00 -10.34
C GLY A 101 -9.86 18.57 -10.24
N HIS A 102 -9.36 18.86 -9.03
CA HIS A 102 -7.98 19.31 -8.84
C HIS A 102 -7.05 18.12 -9.03
N GLY A 103 -6.21 18.19 -10.06
CA GLY A 103 -5.35 17.12 -10.57
C GLY A 103 -4.20 16.70 -9.65
N HIS A 104 -4.34 16.82 -8.32
CA HIS A 104 -3.45 16.12 -7.40
C HIS A 104 -3.72 14.63 -7.54
N LEU A 105 -2.84 13.95 -8.28
CA LEU A 105 -2.84 12.50 -8.42
C LEU A 105 -2.75 11.93 -7.01
N GLY A 106 -3.87 11.47 -6.45
CA GLY A 106 -3.88 10.83 -5.14
C GLY A 106 -3.06 9.55 -5.16
N ASP A 107 -2.48 9.18 -4.02
CA ASP A 107 -1.76 7.92 -3.87
C ASP A 107 -2.62 6.74 -4.28
N SER A 108 -2.12 5.95 -5.24
CA SER A 108 -2.78 4.73 -5.67
C SER A 108 -2.02 3.55 -5.10
N VAL A 109 -2.48 3.10 -3.93
CA VAL A 109 -2.03 1.85 -3.33
C VAL A 109 -3.03 0.76 -3.66
N GLY A 110 -2.57 -0.26 -4.38
CA GLY A 110 -3.35 -1.47 -4.67
C GLY A 110 -2.78 -2.64 -3.89
N THR A 111 -3.62 -3.31 -3.11
CA THR A 111 -3.36 -4.70 -2.69
C THR A 111 -3.62 -5.58 -3.91
N CYS A 112 -2.58 -6.26 -4.38
CA CYS A 112 -2.68 -6.97 -5.65
C CYS A 112 -3.35 -8.33 -5.46
N GLU A 113 -4.62 -8.46 -5.85
CA GLU A 113 -5.03 -9.55 -6.74
C GLU A 113 -4.88 -9.08 -8.21
N PRO A 114 -4.51 -9.95 -9.17
CA PRO A 114 -4.04 -9.59 -10.52
C PRO A 114 -4.90 -8.62 -11.36
N ALA A 115 -6.13 -8.30 -10.96
CA ALA A 115 -7.04 -7.37 -11.64
C ALA A 115 -6.64 -5.88 -11.55
N TRP A 116 -5.87 -5.46 -10.54
CA TRP A 116 -5.59 -4.03 -10.28
C TRP A 116 -4.70 -3.36 -11.34
N ALA A 117 -3.82 -4.11 -12.01
CA ALA A 117 -2.81 -3.55 -12.93
C ALA A 117 -3.41 -2.95 -14.23
N ARG A 118 -4.72 -3.14 -14.46
CA ARG A 118 -5.39 -2.75 -15.70
C ARG A 118 -6.17 -1.43 -15.64
N VAL A 119 -6.53 -0.93 -14.45
CA VAL A 119 -7.59 0.10 -14.29
C VAL A 119 -7.05 1.51 -13.96
N SER A 120 -5.74 1.70 -13.79
CA SER A 120 -5.15 3.03 -13.54
C SER A 120 -4.88 3.87 -14.80
N GLY A 121 -5.43 3.48 -15.96
CA GLY A 121 -5.43 4.33 -17.14
C GLY A 121 -6.37 5.50 -16.92
N HIS A 122 -5.85 6.74 -16.93
CA HIS A 122 -6.41 7.97 -17.53
C HIS A 122 -5.54 9.15 -17.05
N GLY A 123 -4.31 9.16 -17.54
CA GLY A 123 -3.37 10.29 -17.54
C GLY A 123 -2.47 10.12 -18.76
N HIS A 124 -2.35 11.15 -19.60
CA HIS A 124 -1.63 11.10 -20.87
C HIS A 124 -0.17 10.63 -20.69
N GLY A 125 0.12 9.40 -21.09
CA GLY A 125 1.46 8.82 -21.15
C GLY A 125 1.44 7.28 -21.12
N PRO A 126 2.39 6.60 -21.79
CA PRO A 126 2.49 5.14 -21.72
C PRO A 126 2.84 4.70 -20.29
N VAL A 127 1.89 4.11 -19.58
CA VAL A 127 2.11 3.58 -18.23
C VAL A 127 2.78 2.21 -18.34
N SER A 128 3.96 2.08 -17.75
CA SER A 128 4.65 0.79 -17.61
C SER A 128 3.71 -0.20 -16.90
N PRO A 129 3.49 -1.43 -17.41
CA PRO A 129 2.56 -2.42 -16.84
C PRO A 129 2.95 -2.94 -15.44
N ARG A 130 4.02 -2.38 -14.85
CA ARG A 130 4.56 -2.76 -13.55
C ARG A 130 4.45 -1.60 -12.56
N PRO A 131 4.03 -1.87 -11.30
CA PRO A 131 4.02 -0.88 -10.24
C PRO A 131 5.41 -0.25 -10.07
N LYS A 132 5.47 1.05 -9.76
CA LYS A 132 6.74 1.72 -9.47
C LYS A 132 7.28 1.36 -8.08
N VAL A 133 6.42 0.94 -7.16
CA VAL A 133 6.79 0.41 -5.84
C VAL A 133 6.13 -0.94 -5.63
N PHE A 134 6.90 -1.89 -5.11
CA PHE A 134 6.46 -3.24 -4.85
C PHE A 134 6.84 -3.62 -3.42
N TRP A 135 5.83 -3.94 -2.61
CA TRP A 135 5.98 -4.44 -1.23
C TRP A 135 5.49 -5.88 -1.17
N GLY A 136 6.40 -6.81 -1.46
CA GLY A 136 6.09 -8.23 -1.44
C GLY A 136 5.99 -8.74 -0.02
N LEU A 137 4.80 -9.20 0.38
CA LEU A 137 4.60 -9.81 1.69
C LEU A 137 4.93 -11.31 1.63
N ASP A 138 5.72 -11.78 2.59
CA ASP A 138 6.19 -13.15 2.67
C ASP A 138 5.46 -13.94 3.77
N LYS A 139 4.96 -15.11 3.37
CA LYS A 139 4.25 -16.03 4.25
C LYS A 139 5.17 -16.60 5.34
N LYS A 140 6.47 -16.82 5.04
CA LYS A 140 7.43 -17.34 6.02
C LYS A 140 7.63 -16.36 7.18
N LEU A 141 7.72 -15.07 6.88
CA LEU A 141 7.81 -14.00 7.88
C LEU A 141 6.53 -13.92 8.71
N ALA A 142 5.36 -13.98 8.06
CA ALA A 142 4.07 -13.97 8.75
C ALA A 142 3.89 -15.18 9.68
N GLN A 143 4.33 -16.37 9.26
CA GLN A 143 4.28 -17.59 10.08
C GLN A 143 5.17 -17.51 11.32
N ARG A 144 6.27 -16.73 11.26
CA ARG A 144 7.15 -16.45 12.40
C ARG A 144 6.65 -15.29 13.28
N LYS A 145 5.43 -14.78 13.03
CA LYS A 145 4.85 -13.61 13.71
C LYS A 145 5.71 -12.34 13.55
N HIS A 146 6.48 -12.23 12.47
CA HIS A 146 7.20 -11.02 12.13
C HIS A 146 6.28 -10.08 11.33
N PHE A 147 5.90 -8.96 11.94
CA PHE A 147 5.00 -7.96 11.35
C PHE A 147 5.64 -6.57 11.34
N PRO A 148 5.53 -5.81 10.23
CA PRO A 148 4.90 -6.19 8.96
C PRO A 148 5.73 -7.23 8.19
N SER A 149 5.06 -8.21 7.56
CA SER A 149 5.73 -9.36 6.91
C SER A 149 6.29 -9.02 5.52
N VAL A 150 6.92 -7.86 5.37
CA VAL A 150 7.48 -7.38 4.10
C VAL A 150 8.83 -8.03 3.87
N ASN A 151 9.01 -8.69 2.73
CA ASN A 151 10.30 -9.25 2.35
C ASN A 151 11.17 -8.15 1.72
N TRP A 152 12.27 -7.85 2.39
CA TRP A 152 13.20 -6.77 2.04
C TRP A 152 14.04 -7.05 0.79
N LEU A 153 14.22 -8.32 0.40
CA LEU A 153 15.01 -8.71 -0.78
C LEU A 153 14.22 -8.55 -2.08
N ILE A 154 12.94 -8.94 -2.07
CA ILE A 154 12.08 -8.86 -3.27
C ILE A 154 11.42 -7.49 -3.43
N SER A 155 11.26 -6.75 -2.33
CA SER A 155 10.59 -5.44 -2.34
C SER A 155 11.49 -4.37 -2.95
N TYR A 156 10.92 -3.49 -3.76
CA TYR A 156 11.65 -2.41 -4.41
C TYR A 156 10.84 -1.14 -4.55
N SER A 157 11.54 -0.02 -4.74
CA SER A 157 10.95 1.28 -5.04
C SER A 157 11.76 1.94 -6.16
N ARG A 158 11.08 2.39 -7.22
CA ARG A 158 11.68 3.16 -8.32
C ARG A 158 11.73 4.66 -8.04
N TYR A 159 11.16 5.12 -6.93
CA TYR A 159 11.13 6.53 -6.55
C TYR A 159 12.36 6.99 -5.77
N LEU A 160 13.35 6.11 -5.51
CA LEU A 160 14.48 6.46 -4.64
C LEU A 160 15.26 7.68 -5.16
N ARG A 161 15.56 7.73 -6.48
CA ARG A 161 16.23 8.89 -7.09
C ARG A 161 15.39 10.16 -7.06
N ALA A 162 14.07 10.03 -7.23
CA ALA A 162 13.16 11.18 -7.17
C ALA A 162 13.01 11.76 -5.76
N LEU A 163 13.24 10.93 -4.73
CA LEU A 163 13.15 11.30 -3.32
C LEU A 163 14.48 11.79 -2.73
N GLU A 164 15.61 11.55 -3.40
CA GLU A 164 16.93 11.98 -2.92
C GLU A 164 16.99 13.47 -2.56
N PRO A 165 16.54 14.42 -3.41
CA PRO A 165 16.56 15.85 -3.07
C PRO A 165 15.71 16.19 -1.83
N HIS A 166 14.60 15.48 -1.62
CA HIS A 166 13.75 15.67 -0.46
C HIS A 166 14.45 15.21 0.83
N TYR A 167 15.13 14.06 0.77
CA TYR A 167 15.88 13.55 1.92
C TYR A 167 17.12 14.37 2.20
N GLU A 168 17.86 14.82 1.19
CA GLU A 168 19.03 15.69 1.39
C GLU A 168 18.67 17.00 2.11
N GLY A 169 17.49 17.57 1.82
CA GLY A 169 17.04 18.80 2.47
C GLY A 169 16.58 18.65 3.93
N ARG A 170 15.97 17.52 4.31
CA ARG A 170 15.42 17.31 5.69
C ARG A 170 16.26 16.36 6.55
N HIS A 171 16.81 15.32 5.94
CA HIS A 171 17.49 14.20 6.60
C HIS A 171 18.66 13.68 5.74
N PRO A 172 19.79 14.41 5.68
CA PRO A 172 20.90 14.10 4.76
C PRO A 172 21.58 12.75 5.04
N GLU A 173 21.51 12.24 6.26
CA GLU A 173 22.09 10.94 6.63
C GLU A 173 21.25 9.73 6.14
N PHE A 174 19.97 9.94 5.86
CA PHE A 174 19.03 8.85 5.58
C PHE A 174 19.38 8.03 4.34
N PRO A 175 19.77 8.60 3.19
CA PRO A 175 20.16 7.82 2.02
C PRO A 175 21.36 6.89 2.28
N ALA A 176 22.34 7.34 3.09
CA ALA A 176 23.51 6.56 3.46
C ALA A 176 23.15 5.42 4.41
N LEU A 177 22.38 5.71 5.48
CA LEU A 177 21.90 4.71 6.43
C LEU A 177 21.07 3.62 5.74
N ARG A 178 20.17 4.02 4.82
CA ARG A 178 19.37 3.08 4.03
C ARG A 178 20.24 2.16 3.18
N ARG A 179 21.28 2.70 2.54
CA ARG A 179 22.21 1.89 1.72
C ARG A 179 22.91 0.86 2.60
N ARG A 180 23.45 1.29 3.74
CA ARG A 180 24.15 0.41 4.68
C ARG A 180 23.23 -0.67 5.25
N ALA A 181 22.00 -0.32 5.64
CA ALA A 181 21.02 -1.28 6.13
C ALA A 181 20.68 -2.33 5.07
N ARG A 182 20.57 -1.93 3.79
CA ARG A 182 20.30 -2.88 2.70
C ARG A 182 21.46 -3.84 2.46
N GLU A 183 22.70 -3.35 2.53
CA GLU A 183 23.90 -4.19 2.43
C GLU A 183 23.92 -5.24 3.56
N ILE A 184 23.71 -4.81 4.81
CA ILE A 184 23.69 -5.73 5.97
C ILE A 184 22.62 -6.80 5.83
N LEU A 185 21.40 -6.44 5.39
CA LEU A 185 20.32 -7.40 5.19
C LEU A 185 20.58 -8.39 4.04
N GLN A 186 21.38 -7.99 3.05
CA GLN A 186 21.78 -8.88 1.96
C GLN A 186 22.90 -9.82 2.42
N GLU A 187 23.90 -9.31 3.15
CA GLU A 187 24.96 -10.10 3.77
C GLU A 187 24.38 -11.15 4.74
N GLU A 188 23.36 -10.80 5.53
CA GLU A 188 22.67 -11.73 6.43
C GLU A 188 22.09 -12.94 5.68
N GLU A 189 21.41 -12.71 4.55
CA GLU A 189 20.81 -13.80 3.77
C GLU A 189 21.88 -14.72 3.15
N GLU A 190 22.94 -14.14 2.60
CA GLU A 190 24.07 -14.88 2.05
C GLU A 190 24.73 -15.76 3.13
N LEU A 191 24.91 -15.22 4.34
CA LEU A 191 25.44 -15.97 5.48
C LEU A 191 24.47 -17.05 5.97
N ALA A 192 23.16 -16.76 5.99
CA ALA A 192 22.14 -17.73 6.39
C ALA A 192 22.12 -18.95 5.47
N GLU A 193 22.35 -18.78 4.17
CA GLU A 193 22.47 -19.87 3.20
C GLU A 193 23.71 -20.74 3.48
N ILE A 194 24.87 -20.10 3.72
CA ILE A 194 26.12 -20.82 4.06
C ILE A 194 25.97 -21.63 5.35
N VAL A 195 25.38 -21.04 6.40
CA VAL A 195 25.16 -21.73 7.69
C VAL A 195 24.26 -22.95 7.53
N GLN A 196 23.28 -22.90 6.62
CA GLN A 196 22.43 -24.06 6.32
C GLN A 196 23.18 -25.18 5.59
N LEU A 197 24.16 -24.84 4.74
CA LEU A 197 24.95 -25.81 3.98
C LEU A 197 26.05 -26.48 4.81
N VAL A 198 26.73 -25.72 5.67
CA VAL A 198 27.83 -26.23 6.50
C VAL A 198 27.30 -27.05 7.67
N GLY A 199 26.05 -26.82 8.08
CA GLY A 199 25.51 -27.37 9.33
C GLY A 199 26.13 -26.67 10.53
N LYS A 200 25.38 -26.59 11.64
CA LYS A 200 25.95 -26.08 12.90
C LYS A 200 27.05 -26.98 13.42
#